data_AF-A0A2H5VFF1-F1
#
_entry.id   AF-A0A2H5VFF1-F1
#
_cell.length_a   1.000
_cell.length_b   1.000
_cell.length_c   1.000
_cell.angle_alpha   90.00
_cell.angle_beta   90.00
_cell.angle_gamma   90.00
#
_symmetry.space_group_name_H-M   'P 1'
#
loop_
_entity.id
_entity.type
_entity.pdbx_description
1 polymer ?
#
loop_
_entity_poly.entity_id
_entity_poly.type
_entity_poly.pdbx_seq_one_letter_code
_entity_poly.pdbx_strand_id
1 'polypeptide(L)'
;MWIKSLKEYKGEKVEEGLSLISIMANLSLLEWMEIKIRARYIMDIEEEEDLITLVRALKEDSEHLLNLKEASKELGSIAWISPGLYYTFKKILERKEAYLLELLHVTLLEPTISSITSFLYEKKNFLKRIKEEEDLHVKEISKLFKGAKEEDFLNFLEENSIVLFTTALTEEEGKTFLSFLIGDLKPFYSKIDEKRIEAVREIFGKDSKIIDFIKNYGLSKRGLC
;
A
#
# COMPACT_ATOMS: atom_id res chain seq x y z
N MET A 1 9.85 -28.12 -25.46
CA MET A 1 10.88 -28.69 -24.58
C MET A 1 11.13 -27.77 -23.38
N TRP A 2 10.10 -27.47 -22.57
CA TRP A 2 10.14 -26.46 -21.49
C TRP A 2 9.30 -26.88 -20.26
N ILE A 3 9.38 -28.15 -19.86
CA ILE A 3 8.79 -28.64 -18.59
C ILE A 3 9.86 -29.47 -17.87
N LYS A 4 11.04 -28.90 -17.64
CA LYS A 4 12.14 -29.65 -17.01
C LYS A 4 13.05 -28.88 -16.05
N SER A 5 12.64 -27.73 -15.48
CA SER A 5 13.45 -27.05 -14.46
C SER A 5 12.77 -26.72 -13.13
N LEU A 6 11.49 -27.07 -12.92
CA LEU A 6 10.84 -26.87 -11.60
C LEU A 6 10.85 -28.10 -10.68
N LYS A 7 11.32 -29.27 -11.15
CA LYS A 7 11.35 -30.50 -10.36
C LYS A 7 12.61 -30.71 -9.52
N GLU A 8 13.64 -29.88 -9.69
CA GLU A 8 14.92 -30.01 -8.96
C GLU A 8 15.11 -28.94 -7.87
N TYR A 9 14.15 -28.02 -7.71
CA TYR A 9 14.13 -27.09 -6.58
C TYR A 9 13.21 -27.63 -5.48
N LYS A 10 13.77 -27.77 -4.26
CA LYS A 10 13.02 -28.10 -3.05
C LYS A 10 11.77 -27.20 -2.97
N GLY A 11 10.58 -27.80 -2.79
CA GLY A 11 9.28 -27.13 -2.93
C GLY A 11 9.17 -25.75 -2.27
N GLU A 12 9.77 -25.58 -1.08
CA GLU A 12 9.82 -24.33 -0.34
C GLU A 12 10.40 -23.15 -1.15
N LYS A 13 11.44 -23.36 -1.97
CA LYS A 13 12.04 -22.27 -2.79
C LYS A 13 11.16 -21.85 -3.96
N VAL A 14 10.32 -22.76 -4.46
CA VAL A 14 9.38 -22.46 -5.56
C VAL A 14 8.18 -21.68 -5.02
N GLU A 15 7.68 -22.08 -3.85
CA GLU A 15 6.59 -21.40 -3.15
C GLU A 15 6.99 -20.00 -2.67
N GLU A 16 8.20 -19.84 -2.13
CA GLU A 16 8.76 -18.53 -1.76
C GLU A 16 8.89 -17.62 -2.99
N GLY A 17 9.38 -18.15 -4.12
CA GLY A 17 9.49 -17.41 -5.37
C GLY A 17 8.13 -16.94 -5.90
N LEU A 18 7.15 -17.83 -5.97
CA LEU A 18 5.78 -17.49 -6.41
C LEU A 18 5.11 -16.47 -5.49
N SER A 19 5.32 -16.62 -4.17
CA SER A 19 4.81 -15.69 -3.17
C SER A 19 5.41 -14.31 -3.38
N LEU A 20 6.73 -14.20 -3.53
CA LEU A 20 7.41 -12.92 -3.74
C LEU A 20 6.95 -12.23 -5.03
N ILE A 21 6.80 -12.97 -6.13
CA ILE A 21 6.27 -12.46 -7.40
C ILE A 21 4.88 -11.89 -7.22
N SER A 22 4.00 -12.64 -6.56
CA SER A 22 2.61 -12.26 -6.37
C SER A 22 2.50 -11.02 -5.47
N ILE A 23 3.31 -10.93 -4.40
CA ILE A 23 3.35 -9.72 -3.58
C ILE A 23 3.90 -8.52 -4.37
N MET A 24 4.97 -8.69 -5.17
CA MET A 24 5.49 -7.61 -6.03
C MET A 24 4.48 -7.14 -7.08
N ALA A 25 3.69 -8.05 -7.65
CA ALA A 25 2.64 -7.72 -8.61
C ALA A 25 1.51 -6.92 -7.94
N ASN A 26 1.15 -7.26 -6.70
CA ASN A 26 0.17 -6.50 -5.92
C ASN A 26 0.72 -5.15 -5.46
N LEU A 27 1.98 -5.06 -5.03
CA LEU A 27 2.66 -3.78 -4.78
C LEU A 27 2.67 -2.91 -6.03
N SER A 28 2.94 -3.47 -7.21
CA SER A 28 2.85 -2.74 -8.49
C SER A 28 1.45 -2.19 -8.75
N LEU A 29 0.41 -2.89 -8.30
CA LEU A 29 -0.95 -2.41 -8.41
C LEU A 29 -1.20 -1.25 -7.43
N LEU A 30 -0.72 -1.36 -6.17
CA LEU A 30 -0.79 -0.28 -5.17
C LEU A 30 -0.13 1.01 -5.70
N GLU A 31 1.13 0.93 -6.11
CA GLU A 31 1.90 2.06 -6.67
C GLU A 31 1.22 2.69 -7.89
N TRP A 32 0.62 1.85 -8.75
CA TRP A 32 -0.16 2.37 -9.88
C TRP A 32 -1.38 3.19 -9.43
N MET A 33 -2.02 2.83 -8.32
CA MET A 33 -3.11 3.62 -7.74
C MET A 33 -2.59 4.93 -7.15
N GLU A 34 -1.45 4.92 -6.47
CA GLU A 34 -0.82 6.13 -5.91
C GLU A 34 -0.54 7.15 -7.00
N ILE A 35 0.10 6.72 -8.10
CA ILE A 35 0.33 7.54 -9.29
C ILE A 35 -0.99 8.14 -9.80
N LYS A 36 -2.07 7.35 -9.86
CA LYS A 36 -3.37 7.82 -10.37
C LYS A 36 -4.03 8.83 -9.45
N ILE A 37 -3.98 8.61 -8.15
CA ILE A 37 -4.56 9.51 -7.15
C ILE A 37 -3.76 10.81 -7.14
N ARG A 38 -2.43 10.73 -7.01
CA ARG A 38 -1.57 11.90 -6.88
C ARG A 38 -1.56 12.75 -8.14
N ALA A 39 -1.52 12.13 -9.33
CA ALA A 39 -1.63 12.86 -10.60
C ALA A 39 -2.96 13.62 -10.73
N ARG A 40 -4.04 13.10 -10.13
CA ARG A 40 -5.32 13.81 -10.09
C ARG A 40 -5.28 14.95 -9.09
N TYR A 41 -4.77 14.72 -7.89
CA TYR A 41 -4.75 15.74 -6.85
C TYR A 41 -3.85 16.92 -7.20
N ILE A 42 -2.72 16.67 -7.89
CA ILE A 42 -1.84 17.72 -8.44
C ILE A 42 -2.60 18.77 -9.26
N MET A 43 -3.67 18.38 -9.95
CA MET A 43 -4.47 19.31 -10.76
C MET A 43 -5.24 20.34 -9.92
N ASP A 44 -5.41 20.07 -8.62
CA ASP A 44 -6.14 20.89 -7.67
C ASP A 44 -5.18 21.74 -6.79
N ILE A 45 -3.88 21.69 -7.04
CA ILE A 45 -2.85 22.39 -6.23
C ILE A 45 -2.43 23.68 -6.91
N GLU A 46 -2.53 24.78 -6.17
CA GLU A 46 -2.16 26.12 -6.64
C GLU A 46 -0.77 26.56 -6.15
N GLU A 47 -0.38 26.13 -4.94
CA GLU A 47 0.88 26.52 -4.31
C GLU A 47 2.07 25.78 -4.94
N GLU A 48 3.08 26.53 -5.38
CA GLU A 48 4.22 25.98 -6.13
C GLU A 48 5.05 24.99 -5.30
N GLU A 49 5.27 25.27 -4.01
CA GLU A 49 6.03 24.39 -3.11
C GLU A 49 5.32 23.03 -2.91
N ASP A 50 4.00 23.06 -2.77
CA ASP A 50 3.16 21.88 -2.62
C ASP A 50 3.15 21.06 -3.92
N LEU A 51 3.07 21.75 -5.06
CA LEU A 51 3.16 21.14 -6.38
C LEU A 51 4.51 20.45 -6.60
N ILE A 52 5.63 21.10 -6.24
CA ILE A 52 6.97 20.51 -6.34
C ILE A 52 7.07 19.25 -5.49
N THR A 53 6.52 19.29 -4.28
CA THR A 53 6.49 18.14 -3.36
C THR A 53 5.74 16.96 -3.97
N LEU A 54 4.54 17.19 -4.48
CA LEU A 54 3.71 16.13 -5.08
C LEU A 54 4.27 15.62 -6.40
N VAL A 55 4.86 16.47 -7.23
CA VAL A 55 5.49 16.05 -8.50
C VAL A 55 6.73 15.19 -8.24
N ARG A 56 7.52 15.53 -7.22
CA ARG A 56 8.66 14.69 -6.81
C ARG A 56 8.17 13.32 -6.34
N ALA A 57 7.19 13.29 -5.44
CA ALA A 57 6.63 12.04 -4.94
C ALA A 57 6.04 11.19 -6.08
N LEU A 58 5.28 11.80 -7.01
CA LEU A 58 4.75 11.12 -8.20
C LEU A 58 5.85 10.49 -9.09
N LYS A 59 7.00 11.16 -9.22
CA LYS A 59 8.15 10.63 -9.93
C LYS A 59 8.73 9.42 -9.20
N GLU A 60 8.82 9.47 -7.88
CA GLU A 60 9.31 8.38 -7.02
C GLU A 60 8.39 7.15 -7.15
N ASP A 61 7.06 7.27 -7.02
CA ASP A 61 6.11 6.16 -7.24
C ASP A 61 6.25 5.56 -8.65
N SER A 62 6.49 6.40 -9.65
CA SER A 62 6.70 5.95 -11.03
C SER A 62 7.95 5.09 -11.17
N GLU A 63 9.02 5.44 -10.44
CA GLU A 63 10.24 4.63 -10.35
C GLU A 63 10.01 3.35 -9.56
N HIS A 64 9.25 3.39 -8.46
CA HIS A 64 8.85 2.21 -7.69
C HIS A 64 8.10 1.20 -8.57
N LEU A 65 7.07 1.67 -9.29
CA LEU A 65 6.28 0.85 -10.21
C LEU A 65 7.14 0.20 -11.28
N LEU A 66 8.11 0.93 -11.83
CA LEU A 66 9.05 0.38 -12.81
C LEU A 66 9.90 -0.72 -12.19
N ASN A 67 10.52 -0.46 -11.03
CA ASN A 67 11.38 -1.41 -10.33
C ASN A 67 10.63 -2.70 -9.93
N LEU A 68 9.40 -2.57 -9.42
CA LEU A 68 8.56 -3.71 -9.07
C LEU A 68 8.18 -4.53 -10.31
N LYS A 69 7.85 -3.87 -11.42
CA LYS A 69 7.57 -4.56 -12.69
C LYS A 69 8.79 -5.28 -13.24
N GLU A 70 9.97 -4.69 -13.18
CA GLU A 70 11.22 -5.33 -13.61
C GLU A 70 11.55 -6.53 -12.72
N ALA A 71 11.47 -6.36 -11.40
CA ALA A 71 11.70 -7.45 -10.45
C ALA A 71 10.71 -8.62 -10.65
N SER A 72 9.44 -8.33 -10.94
CA SER A 72 8.45 -9.37 -11.21
C SER A 72 8.75 -10.16 -12.50
N LYS A 73 9.27 -9.48 -13.55
CA LYS A 73 9.69 -10.14 -14.81
C LYS A 73 10.87 -11.08 -14.63
N GLU A 74 11.85 -10.74 -13.79
CA GLU A 74 13.01 -11.59 -13.50
C GLU A 74 12.61 -12.94 -12.87
N LEU A 75 11.47 -12.95 -12.18
CA LEU A 75 11.05 -14.07 -11.35
C LEU A 75 10.05 -15.03 -12.05
N GLY A 76 9.40 -14.63 -13.15
CA GLY A 76 8.56 -15.50 -13.99
C GLY A 76 7.16 -14.95 -14.28
N SER A 77 6.43 -15.59 -15.23
CA SER A 77 5.24 -15.03 -15.88
C SER A 77 3.88 -15.31 -15.22
N ILE A 78 3.82 -15.95 -14.05
CA ILE A 78 2.56 -16.25 -13.38
C ILE A 78 2.57 -15.62 -11.99
N ALA A 79 1.96 -14.44 -11.88
CA ALA A 79 1.73 -13.73 -10.64
C ALA A 79 0.24 -13.78 -10.30
N TRP A 80 -0.10 -14.00 -9.03
CA TRP A 80 -1.44 -13.73 -8.56
C TRP A 80 -1.59 -12.24 -8.27
N ILE A 81 -2.70 -11.66 -8.74
CA ILE A 81 -3.11 -10.29 -8.44
C ILE A 81 -4.44 -10.39 -7.71
N SER A 82 -4.53 -9.75 -6.54
CA SER A 82 -5.72 -9.72 -5.69
C SER A 82 -6.91 -9.14 -6.45
N PRO A 83 -7.96 -9.94 -6.70
CA PRO A 83 -9.19 -9.45 -7.32
C PRO A 83 -9.91 -8.42 -6.44
N GLY A 84 -9.90 -8.62 -5.12
CA GLY A 84 -10.50 -7.68 -4.17
C GLY A 84 -9.79 -6.33 -4.16
N LEU A 85 -8.47 -6.32 -4.22
CA LEU A 85 -7.67 -5.11 -4.37
C LEU A 85 -8.00 -4.40 -5.68
N TYR A 86 -7.92 -5.11 -6.81
CA TYR A 86 -8.22 -4.56 -8.12
C TYR A 86 -9.64 -3.97 -8.20
N TYR A 87 -10.63 -4.69 -7.68
CA TYR A 87 -12.01 -4.21 -7.63
C TYR A 87 -12.17 -2.96 -6.75
N THR A 88 -11.56 -2.98 -5.55
CA THR A 88 -11.59 -1.84 -4.63
C THR A 88 -11.00 -0.61 -5.30
N PHE A 89 -9.89 -0.78 -6.02
CA PHE A 89 -9.18 0.28 -6.72
C PHE A 89 -10.03 0.90 -7.81
N LYS A 90 -10.62 0.06 -8.66
CA LYS A 90 -11.51 0.53 -9.71
C LYS A 90 -12.66 1.36 -9.13
N LYS A 91 -13.29 0.88 -8.05
CA LYS A 91 -14.40 1.57 -7.39
C LYS A 91 -13.98 2.90 -6.75
N ILE A 92 -12.81 2.95 -6.10
CA ILE A 92 -12.33 4.16 -5.44
C ILE A 92 -11.92 5.22 -6.45
N LEU A 93 -11.26 4.84 -7.55
CA LEU A 93 -10.85 5.77 -8.60
C LEU A 93 -12.03 6.40 -9.38
N GLU A 94 -13.24 5.81 -9.30
CA GLU A 94 -14.46 6.41 -9.85
C GLU A 94 -14.97 7.62 -9.04
N ARG A 95 -14.50 7.79 -7.79
CA ARG A 95 -14.84 8.94 -6.93
C ARG A 95 -14.35 10.25 -7.53
N LYS A 96 -14.99 11.38 -7.23
CA LYS A 96 -14.65 12.66 -7.83
C LYS A 96 -13.69 13.51 -6.99
N GLU A 97 -13.64 13.23 -5.71
CA GLU A 97 -13.04 14.01 -4.65
C GLU A 97 -11.53 13.70 -4.56
N ALA A 98 -10.72 14.31 -5.43
CA ALA A 98 -9.28 14.06 -5.51
C ALA A 98 -8.56 14.26 -4.17
N TYR A 99 -8.96 15.30 -3.44
CA TYR A 99 -8.51 15.59 -2.09
C TYR A 99 -8.74 14.44 -1.10
N LEU A 100 -9.94 13.85 -1.07
CA LEU A 100 -10.25 12.72 -0.17
C LEU A 100 -9.54 11.44 -0.60
N LEU A 101 -9.29 11.29 -1.91
CA LEU A 101 -8.49 10.19 -2.44
C LEU A 101 -7.02 10.32 -2.03
N GLU A 102 -6.44 11.51 -2.06
CA GLU A 102 -5.05 11.70 -1.59
C GLU A 102 -4.94 11.54 -0.08
N LEU A 103 -5.93 12.02 0.70
CA LEU A 103 -6.00 11.71 2.14
C LEU A 103 -6.04 10.20 2.40
N LEU A 104 -6.86 9.46 1.65
CA LEU A 104 -6.91 8.00 1.75
C LEU A 104 -5.56 7.36 1.43
N HIS A 105 -4.93 7.83 0.36
CA HIS A 105 -3.63 7.38 -0.10
C HIS A 105 -2.56 7.55 0.99
N VAL A 106 -2.36 8.78 1.47
CA VAL A 106 -1.33 9.10 2.46
C VAL A 106 -1.59 8.47 3.83
N THR A 107 -2.87 8.29 4.21
CA THR A 107 -3.20 7.71 5.53
C THR A 107 -3.30 6.19 5.53
N LEU A 108 -3.59 5.55 4.39
CA LEU A 108 -3.82 4.11 4.32
C LEU A 108 -2.89 3.38 3.35
N LEU A 109 -2.71 3.87 2.12
CA LEU A 109 -1.98 3.15 1.07
C LEU A 109 -0.47 3.21 1.33
N GLU A 110 0.14 4.39 1.41
CA GLU A 110 1.59 4.53 1.63
C GLU A 110 2.04 3.81 2.92
N PRO A 111 1.32 3.95 4.07
CA PRO A 111 1.65 3.17 5.27
C PRO A 111 1.61 1.65 5.05
N THR A 112 0.73 1.17 4.17
CA THR A 112 0.62 -0.25 3.84
C THR A 112 1.76 -0.70 2.93
N ILE A 113 2.11 0.08 1.90
CA ILE A 113 3.26 -0.21 1.03
C ILE A 113 4.55 -0.20 1.84
N SER A 114 4.77 0.85 2.63
CA SER A 114 5.89 0.96 3.56
C SER A 114 5.98 -0.26 4.49
N SER A 115 4.86 -0.74 5.00
CA SER A 115 4.83 -1.94 5.85
C SER A 115 5.22 -3.19 5.06
N ILE A 116 4.57 -3.47 3.92
CA ILE A 116 4.88 -4.65 3.09
C ILE A 116 6.36 -4.66 2.69
N THR A 117 6.87 -3.53 2.22
CA THR A 117 8.27 -3.39 1.83
C THR A 117 9.23 -3.49 3.02
N SER A 118 8.84 -3.00 4.21
CA SER A 118 9.62 -3.17 5.45
C SER A 118 9.84 -4.63 5.82
N PHE A 119 8.85 -5.50 5.61
CA PHE A 119 9.01 -6.94 5.91
C PHE A 119 9.75 -7.71 4.81
N LEU A 120 9.84 -7.14 3.60
CA LEU A 120 10.40 -7.83 2.43
C LEU A 120 11.75 -7.28 1.97
N TYR A 121 12.24 -6.15 2.49
CA TYR A 121 13.44 -5.51 1.92
C TYR A 121 14.71 -6.36 2.01
N GLU A 122 14.82 -7.25 3.00
CA GLU A 122 15.96 -8.17 3.10
C GLU A 122 16.04 -9.12 1.90
N LYS A 123 14.94 -9.29 1.16
CA LYS A 123 14.88 -10.07 -0.07
C LYS A 123 15.35 -9.29 -1.30
N LYS A 124 15.18 -7.95 -1.31
CA LYS A 124 15.55 -7.06 -2.43
C LYS A 124 15.86 -5.64 -1.96
N ASN A 125 17.08 -5.16 -2.21
CA ASN A 125 17.54 -3.84 -1.79
C ASN A 125 16.67 -2.67 -2.25
N PHE A 126 16.06 -2.73 -3.43
CA PHE A 126 15.21 -1.63 -3.91
C PHE A 126 13.93 -1.46 -3.09
N LEU A 127 13.43 -2.52 -2.44
CA LEU A 127 12.26 -2.42 -1.54
C LEU A 127 12.59 -1.60 -0.29
N LYS A 128 13.86 -1.58 0.14
CA LYS A 128 14.30 -0.68 1.22
C LYS A 128 14.13 0.77 0.81
N ARG A 129 14.48 1.09 -0.44
CA ARG A 129 14.34 2.45 -0.99
C ARG A 129 12.86 2.85 -1.04
N ILE A 130 11.99 2.01 -1.60
CA ILE A 130 10.53 2.24 -1.59
C ILE A 130 10.05 2.55 -0.17
N LYS A 131 10.37 1.67 0.78
CA LYS A 131 10.03 1.83 2.20
C LYS A 131 10.47 3.17 2.80
N GLU A 132 11.65 3.67 2.43
CA GLU A 132 12.20 4.94 2.92
C GLU A 132 11.52 6.15 2.26
N GLU A 133 11.21 6.05 0.97
CA GLU A 133 10.49 7.07 0.20
C GLU A 133 9.02 7.17 0.65
N GLU A 134 8.30 6.06 0.81
CA GLU A 134 6.94 6.03 1.39
C GLU A 134 6.88 6.67 2.79
N ASP A 135 7.83 6.35 3.67
CA ASP A 135 7.87 6.94 5.02
C ASP A 135 8.15 8.46 5.00
N LEU A 136 8.79 8.94 3.95
CA LEU A 136 9.05 10.37 3.75
C LEU A 136 7.82 11.06 3.16
N HIS A 137 7.16 10.45 2.17
CA HIS A 137 5.93 10.95 1.55
C HIS A 137 4.85 11.19 2.61
N VAL A 138 4.60 10.21 3.49
CA VAL A 138 3.65 10.36 4.60
C VAL A 138 3.96 11.63 5.41
N LYS A 139 5.22 11.89 5.74
CA LYS A 139 5.60 13.05 6.57
C LYS A 139 5.48 14.38 5.83
N GLU A 140 5.83 14.40 4.55
CA GLU A 140 5.87 15.63 3.76
C GLU A 140 4.48 16.00 3.26
N ILE A 141 3.78 15.04 2.66
CA ILE A 141 2.46 15.24 2.08
C ILE A 141 1.39 15.44 3.17
N SER A 142 1.52 14.82 4.36
CA SER A 142 0.60 15.10 5.48
C SER A 142 0.54 16.58 5.86
N LYS A 143 1.60 17.36 5.61
CA LYS A 143 1.61 18.80 5.91
C LYS A 143 0.65 19.57 5.02
N LEU A 144 0.38 19.09 3.80
CA LEU A 144 -0.58 19.68 2.86
C LEU A 144 -2.02 19.59 3.38
N PHE A 145 -2.27 18.66 4.30
CA PHE A 145 -3.59 18.39 4.86
C PHE A 145 -3.80 19.03 6.23
N LYS A 146 -2.96 19.96 6.67
CA LYS A 146 -3.19 20.69 7.91
C LYS A 146 -4.50 21.48 7.84
N GLY A 147 -5.42 21.19 8.76
CA GLY A 147 -6.76 21.77 8.76
C GLY A 147 -7.79 21.01 7.93
N ALA A 148 -7.43 19.82 7.45
CA ALA A 148 -8.37 18.88 6.85
C ALA A 148 -9.59 18.66 7.75
N LYS A 149 -10.77 18.62 7.13
CA LYS A 149 -12.02 18.33 7.84
C LYS A 149 -12.10 16.83 8.13
N GLU A 150 -11.77 16.47 9.37
CA GLU A 150 -11.79 15.08 9.84
C GLU A 150 -13.11 14.36 9.52
N GLU A 151 -14.25 15.03 9.74
CA GLU A 151 -15.57 14.43 9.54
C GLU A 151 -15.83 14.05 8.07
N ASP A 152 -15.39 14.87 7.12
CA ASP A 152 -15.55 14.58 5.68
C ASP A 152 -14.74 13.33 5.31
N PHE A 153 -13.52 13.23 5.84
CA PHE A 153 -12.65 12.08 5.58
C PHE A 153 -13.10 10.82 6.32
N LEU A 154 -13.61 10.93 7.55
CA LEU A 154 -14.15 9.79 8.28
C LEU A 154 -15.36 9.20 7.56
N ASN A 155 -16.31 10.02 7.11
CA ASN A 155 -17.45 9.56 6.32
C ASN A 155 -17.01 8.88 5.03
N PHE A 156 -16.01 9.45 4.35
CA PHE A 156 -15.40 8.83 3.18
C PHE A 156 -14.77 7.47 3.49
N LEU A 157 -14.06 7.34 4.61
CA LEU A 157 -13.47 6.07 5.05
C LEU A 157 -14.53 5.02 5.39
N GLU A 158 -15.62 5.40 6.04
CA GLU A 158 -16.72 4.48 6.36
C GLU A 158 -17.35 3.89 5.10
N GLU A 159 -17.64 4.73 4.11
CA GLU A 159 -18.18 4.31 2.81
C GLU A 159 -17.24 3.39 2.02
N ASN A 160 -15.93 3.53 2.23
CA ASN A 160 -14.89 2.82 1.48
C ASN A 160 -14.05 1.88 2.37
N SER A 161 -14.58 1.50 3.52
CA SER A 161 -13.87 0.77 4.59
C SER A 161 -13.21 -0.54 4.16
N ILE A 162 -13.71 -1.15 3.06
CA ILE A 162 -13.10 -2.35 2.45
C ILE A 162 -11.63 -2.15 2.07
N VAL A 163 -11.21 -0.91 1.78
CA VAL A 163 -9.83 -0.56 1.42
C VAL A 163 -8.83 -0.85 2.53
N LEU A 164 -9.25 -0.80 3.81
CA LEU A 164 -8.40 -1.16 4.94
C LEU A 164 -7.90 -2.60 4.82
N PHE A 165 -8.73 -3.49 4.28
CA PHE A 165 -8.49 -4.93 4.19
C PHE A 165 -7.82 -5.35 2.88
N THR A 166 -8.30 -4.80 1.76
CA THR A 166 -7.85 -5.25 0.44
C THR A 166 -6.43 -4.78 0.15
N THR A 167 -6.05 -3.56 0.56
CA THR A 167 -4.67 -3.05 0.43
C THR A 167 -3.64 -3.87 1.21
N ALA A 168 -4.06 -4.51 2.29
CA ALA A 168 -3.19 -5.36 3.12
C ALA A 168 -3.20 -6.85 2.70
N LEU A 169 -3.80 -7.18 1.54
CA LEU A 169 -3.81 -8.54 0.97
C LEU A 169 -4.37 -9.59 1.93
N THR A 170 -5.50 -9.27 2.56
CA THR A 170 -6.16 -10.13 3.56
C THR A 170 -7.01 -11.27 2.97
N GLU A 171 -7.07 -11.39 1.64
CA GLU A 171 -7.61 -12.55 0.93
C GLU A 171 -6.82 -13.82 1.26
N GLU A 172 -7.42 -14.99 1.10
CA GLU A 172 -6.80 -16.27 1.50
C GLU A 172 -5.47 -16.52 0.79
N GLU A 173 -5.41 -16.27 -0.52
CA GLU A 173 -4.18 -16.39 -1.31
C GLU A 173 -3.14 -15.35 -0.87
N GLY A 174 -3.57 -14.11 -0.62
CA GLY A 174 -2.69 -13.03 -0.14
C GLY A 174 -2.06 -13.36 1.21
N LYS A 175 -2.87 -13.82 2.17
CA LYS A 175 -2.42 -14.33 3.48
C LYS A 175 -1.46 -15.49 3.32
N THR A 176 -1.76 -16.43 2.44
CA THR A 176 -0.90 -17.58 2.17
C THR A 176 0.47 -17.12 1.68
N PHE A 177 0.53 -16.27 0.65
CA PHE A 177 1.78 -15.74 0.13
C PHE A 177 2.56 -14.93 1.16
N LEU A 178 1.88 -14.06 1.92
CA LEU A 178 2.53 -13.32 3.00
C LEU A 178 3.10 -14.30 4.03
N SER A 179 2.33 -15.29 4.47
CA SER A 179 2.76 -16.24 5.52
C SER A 179 3.97 -17.07 5.12
N PHE A 180 4.11 -17.41 3.83
CA PHE A 180 5.31 -18.05 3.31
C PHE A 180 6.55 -17.16 3.39
N LEU A 181 6.40 -15.85 3.20
CA LEU A 181 7.52 -14.92 3.19
C LEU A 181 7.91 -14.43 4.59
N ILE A 182 6.93 -14.22 5.46
CA ILE A 182 7.13 -13.51 6.74
C ILE A 182 6.69 -14.33 7.97
N GLY A 183 6.08 -15.49 7.76
CA GLY A 183 5.60 -16.35 8.85
C GLY A 183 4.33 -15.81 9.51
N ASP A 184 4.42 -15.49 10.81
CA ASP A 184 3.30 -14.96 11.58
C ASP A 184 2.83 -13.61 11.02
N LEU A 185 1.56 -13.55 10.62
CA LEU A 185 0.95 -12.36 10.03
C LEU A 185 0.49 -11.33 11.07
N LYS A 186 0.39 -11.71 12.35
CA LYS A 186 -0.10 -10.80 13.39
C LYS A 186 0.79 -9.56 13.55
N PRO A 187 2.13 -9.69 13.70
CA PRO A 187 3.00 -8.51 13.79
C PRO A 187 2.94 -7.66 12.52
N PHE A 188 2.77 -8.29 11.35
CA PHE A 188 2.64 -7.60 10.07
C PHE A 188 1.39 -6.72 10.01
N TYR A 189 0.22 -7.28 10.31
CA TYR A 189 -1.04 -6.54 10.31
C TYR A 189 -1.11 -5.48 11.42
N SER A 190 -0.58 -5.77 12.59
CA SER A 190 -0.41 -4.76 13.64
C SER A 190 0.47 -3.61 13.19
N LYS A 191 1.56 -3.89 12.45
CA LYS A 191 2.47 -2.84 11.97
C LYS A 191 1.82 -1.92 10.95
N ILE A 192 0.98 -2.47 10.06
CA ILE A 192 0.18 -1.67 9.12
C ILE A 192 -0.75 -0.74 9.88
N ASP A 193 -1.53 -1.25 10.84
CA ASP A 193 -2.44 -0.41 11.63
C ASP A 193 -1.68 0.67 12.41
N GLU A 194 -0.51 0.35 12.99
CA GLU A 194 0.36 1.33 13.67
C GLU A 194 0.77 2.47 12.75
N LYS A 195 1.29 2.17 11.56
CA LYS A 195 1.74 3.20 10.61
C LYS A 195 0.57 4.04 10.08
N ARG A 196 -0.60 3.43 9.85
CA ARG A 196 -1.83 4.16 9.48
C ARG A 196 -2.25 5.12 10.57
N ILE A 197 -2.21 4.68 11.83
CA ILE A 197 -2.51 5.53 12.99
C ILE A 197 -1.48 6.67 13.11
N GLU A 198 -0.20 6.42 12.86
CA GLU A 198 0.84 7.45 12.83
C GLU A 198 0.55 8.51 11.76
N ALA A 199 0.25 8.10 10.52
CA ALA A 199 -0.12 9.02 9.45
C ALA A 199 -1.37 9.87 9.81
N VAL A 200 -2.40 9.25 10.36
CA VAL A 200 -3.61 9.96 10.83
C VAL A 200 -3.27 10.97 11.94
N ARG A 201 -2.37 10.62 12.86
CA ARG A 201 -1.93 11.54 13.93
C ARG A 201 -1.22 12.77 13.39
N GLU A 202 -0.42 12.62 12.33
CA GLU A 202 0.28 13.73 11.69
C GLU A 202 -0.70 14.73 11.05
N ILE A 203 -1.81 14.24 10.48
CA ILE A 203 -2.80 15.08 9.79
C ILE A 203 -3.86 15.65 10.75
N PHE A 204 -4.48 14.78 11.56
CA PHE A 204 -5.68 15.10 12.35
C PHE A 204 -5.41 15.20 13.86
N GLY A 205 -4.19 14.87 14.31
CA GLY A 205 -3.82 14.91 15.72
C GLY A 205 -4.11 13.63 16.50
N LYS A 206 -3.70 13.62 17.78
CA LYS A 206 -3.67 12.41 18.62
C LYS A 206 -5.03 11.87 19.04
N ASP A 207 -6.04 12.74 19.08
CA ASP A 207 -7.39 12.45 19.57
C ASP A 207 -8.40 12.25 18.42
N SER A 208 -7.90 12.03 17.19
CA SER A 208 -8.71 11.83 16.00
C SER A 208 -9.62 10.60 16.14
N LYS A 209 -10.90 10.75 15.79
CA LYS A 209 -11.89 9.66 15.67
C LYS A 209 -11.49 8.63 14.61
N ILE A 210 -10.74 9.04 13.58
CA ILE A 210 -10.23 8.12 12.55
C ILE A 210 -9.27 7.10 13.16
N ILE A 211 -8.50 7.48 14.19
CA ILE A 211 -7.65 6.54 14.93
C ILE A 211 -8.51 5.46 15.59
N ASP A 212 -9.63 5.83 16.20
CA ASP A 212 -10.55 4.87 16.82
C ASP A 212 -11.25 4.00 15.78
N PHE A 213 -11.58 4.56 14.61
CA PHE A 213 -12.04 3.80 13.46
C PHE A 213 -11.02 2.72 13.06
N ILE A 214 -9.74 3.07 12.87
CA ILE A 214 -8.68 2.09 12.56
C ILE A 214 -8.48 1.08 13.69
N LYS A 215 -8.49 1.50 14.96
CA LYS A 215 -8.35 0.54 16.08
C LYS A 215 -9.50 -0.45 16.18
N ASN A 216 -10.71 -0.08 15.74
CA ASN A 216 -11.90 -0.92 15.86
C ASN A 216 -12.16 -1.75 14.60
N TYR A 217 -11.80 -1.24 13.43
CA TYR A 217 -12.08 -1.84 12.14
C TYR A 217 -10.81 -2.22 11.36
N GLY A 218 -9.63 -1.93 11.89
CA GLY A 218 -8.34 -2.29 11.32
C GLY A 218 -8.05 -3.79 11.40
N LEU A 219 -6.86 -4.14 10.92
CA LEU A 219 -6.47 -5.50 10.59
C LEU A 219 -6.24 -6.36 11.84
N SER A 220 -5.65 -5.76 12.87
CA SER A 220 -5.21 -6.44 14.10
C SER A 220 -6.35 -6.94 15.01
N LYS A 221 -7.55 -6.34 14.93
CA LYS A 221 -8.70 -6.73 15.76
C LYS A 221 -9.64 -7.76 15.14
N ARG A 222 -9.66 -7.90 13.80
CA ARG A 222 -10.68 -8.70 13.10
C ARG A 222 -10.41 -10.21 13.05
N GLY A 223 -9.54 -10.75 13.90
CA GLY A 223 -9.21 -12.18 13.87
C GLY A 223 -8.60 -12.62 12.54
N LEU A 224 -7.91 -11.68 11.85
CA LEU A 224 -7.08 -11.95 10.68
C LEU A 224 -5.72 -12.55 11.08
N CYS A 225 -5.57 -12.91 12.36
CA CYS A 225 -4.45 -13.58 13.01
C CYS A 225 -4.88 -14.98 13.43
#